data_AF-A0A9D2ZSK6-F1
#
_entry.id   AF-A0A9D2ZSK6-F1
#
_cell.length_a   1.000
_cell.length_b   1.000
_cell.length_c   1.000
_cell.angle_alpha   90.00
_cell.angle_beta   90.00
_cell.angle_gamma   90.00
#
_symmetry.space_group_name_H-M   'P 1'
#
loop_
_entity.id
_entity.type
_entity.pdbx_description
1 polymer ?
#
loop_
_entity_poly.entity_id
_entity_poly.type
_entity_poly.pdbx_seq_one_letter_code
_entity_poly.pdbx_strand_id
1 'polypeptide(L)' 'MSATTSGLLLMTVGMMFIGGAYSFYKQKITWVAQLVLLLVGLAFAGYGLYVVMNYS' A
#
# COMPACT_ATOMS: atom_id res chain seq x y z
N MET A 1 14.59 -12.42 -8.12
CA MET A 1 13.88 -11.15 -8.41
C MET A 1 14.82 -10.00 -8.08
N SER A 2 14.84 -8.93 -8.88
CA SER A 2 15.64 -7.75 -8.53
C SER A 2 14.95 -6.95 -7.40
N ALA A 3 15.73 -6.13 -6.70
CA ALA A 3 15.21 -5.23 -5.66
C ALA A 3 14.18 -4.27 -6.25
N THR A 4 14.42 -3.72 -7.44
CA THR A 4 13.45 -2.88 -8.17
C THR A 4 12.13 -3.59 -8.44
N THR A 5 12.14 -4.84 -8.91
CA THR A 5 10.89 -5.60 -9.14
C THR A 5 10.12 -5.82 -7.83
N SER A 6 10.84 -6.12 -6.75
CA SER A 6 10.25 -6.35 -5.43
C SER A 6 9.65 -5.05 -4.86
N GLY A 7 10.33 -3.92 -5.03
CA GLY A 7 9.86 -2.60 -4.62
C GLY A 7 8.62 -2.14 -5.39
N LEU A 8 8.58 -2.33 -6.72
CA LEU A 8 7.41 -2.01 -7.54
C LEU A 8 6.19 -2.86 -7.19
N LEU A 9 6.39 -4.14 -6.84
CA LEU A 9 5.32 -5.01 -6.36
C LEU A 9 4.78 -4.53 -5.01
N LEU A 10 5.66 -4.21 -4.06
CA LEU A 10 5.27 -3.64 -2.76
C LEU A 10 4.49 -2.33 -2.92
N MET A 11 4.91 -1.46 -3.84
CA MET A 11 4.16 -0.24 -4.18
C MET A 11 2.77 -0.55 -4.71
N THR A 12 2.67 -1.49 -5.64
CA THR A 12 1.38 -1.88 -6.25
C THR A 12 0.42 -2.45 -5.21
N VAL A 13 0.91 -3.34 -4.34
CA VAL A 13 0.13 -3.91 -3.24
C VAL A 13 -0.28 -2.84 -2.23
N GLY A 14 0.63 -1.92 -1.87
CA GLY A 14 0.32 -0.80 -1.00
C GLY A 14 -0.79 0.09 -1.56
N MET A 15 -0.72 0.43 -2.84
CA MET A 15 -1.75 1.22 -3.52
C MET A 15 -3.09 0.48 -3.61
N MET A 16 -3.08 -0.84 -3.77
CA MET A 16 -4.30 -1.66 -3.72
C MET A 16 -4.98 -1.55 -2.34
N PHE A 17 -4.24 -1.62 -1.24
CA PHE A 17 -4.80 -1.45 0.10
C PHE A 17 -5.33 -0.03 0.34
N ILE A 18 -4.66 1.01 -0.17
CA ILE A 18 -5.16 2.39 -0.11
C ILE A 18 -6.49 2.50 -0.88
N GLY A 19 -6.58 1.93 -2.09
CA GLY A 19 -7.82 1.87 -2.87
C GLY A 19 -8.92 1.06 -2.16
N GLY A 20 -8.55 -0.03 -1.48
CA GLY A 20 -9.44 -0.81 -0.63
C GLY A 20 -10.01 -0.01 0.54
N ALA A 21 -9.20 0.85 1.17
CA ALA A 21 -9.64 1.71 2.27
C ALA A 21 -10.71 2.70 1.79
N TYR A 22 -10.52 3.27 0.60
CA TYR A 22 -11.51 4.12 -0.05
C TYR A 22 -12.78 3.35 -0.44
N SER A 23 -12.64 2.11 -0.92
CA SER A 23 -13.79 1.24 -1.18
C SER A 23 -14.60 0.97 0.09
N PHE A 24 -13.92 0.71 1.22
CA PHE A 24 -14.55 0.51 2.53
C PHE A 24 -15.31 1.76 3.01
N TYR A 25 -14.73 2.95 2.76
CA TYR A 25 -15.42 4.22 3.00
C TYR A 25 -16.73 4.30 2.21
N LYS A 26 -16.72 3.96 0.91
CA LYS A 26 -17.93 3.96 0.07
C LYS A 26 -18.96 2.93 0.50
N GLN A 27 -18.52 1.78 1.00
CA GLN A 27 -19.39 0.72 1.50
C GLN A 27 -19.88 0.95 2.94
N LYS A 28 -19.52 2.08 3.58
CA LYS A 28 -19.85 2.39 4.98
C LYS A 28 -19.37 1.31 5.97
N ILE A 29 -18.28 0.62 5.63
CA ILE A 29 -17.58 -0.28 6.55
C ILE A 29 -16.97 0.57 7.68
N THR A 30 -16.76 -0.02 8.85
CA THR A 30 -16.22 0.66 10.04
C THR A 30 -14.99 1.50 9.72
N TRP A 31 -14.92 2.71 10.29
CA TRP A 31 -13.80 3.64 10.11
C TRP A 31 -12.46 3.05 10.60
N VAL A 32 -12.51 2.15 11.59
CA VAL A 32 -11.31 1.46 12.10
C VAL A 32 -10.73 0.56 11.01
N ALA A 33 -11.57 -0.20 10.31
CA ALA A 33 -11.11 -1.06 9.22
C ALA A 33 -10.54 -0.24 8.05
N GLN A 34 -11.13 0.91 7.74
CA GLN A 34 -10.59 1.85 6.73
C GLN A 34 -9.20 2.35 7.15
N LEU A 35 -9.05 2.77 8.40
CA LEU A 35 -7.81 3.32 8.93
C LEU A 35 -6.69 2.27 8.97
N VAL A 36 -7.00 1.05 9.41
CA VAL A 36 -6.04 -0.07 9.39
C VAL A 36 -5.58 -0.37 7.97
N LEU A 37 -6.50 -0.48 7.01
CA LEU A 37 -6.16 -0.77 5.62
C LEU A 37 -5.33 0.36 4.99
N LEU A 38 -5.64 1.61 5.33
CA LEU A 38 -4.89 2.78 4.87
C LEU A 38 -3.47 2.80 5.44
N LEU A 39 -3.29 2.53 6.73
CA LEU A 39 -1.96 2.47 7.36
C LEU A 39 -1.10 1.35 6.78
N VAL A 40 -1.68 0.16 6.57
CA VAL A 40 -0.99 -0.95 5.91
C VAL A 40 -0.62 -0.57 4.48
N GLY A 41 -1.55 0.00 3.72
CA GLY A 41 -1.28 0.42 2.35
C GLY A 41 -0.16 1.45 2.23
N LEU A 42 -0.15 2.47 3.11
CA LEU A 42 0.90 3.48 3.18
C LEU A 42 2.26 2.88 3.57
N ALA A 43 2.30 1.94 4.51
CA ALA A 43 3.54 1.28 4.91
C ALA A 43 4.15 0.47 3.75
N PHE A 44 3.33 -0.32 3.05
CA PHE A 44 3.78 -1.11 1.90
C PHE A 44 4.21 -0.22 0.73
N ALA A 45 3.44 0.82 0.42
CA ALA A 45 3.77 1.77 -0.64
C ALA A 45 5.05 2.56 -0.32
N GLY A 46 5.19 3.04 0.92
CA GLY A 46 6.36 3.77 1.38
C GLY A 46 7.63 2.91 1.38
N TYR A 47 7.54 1.67 1.87
CA TYR A 47 8.67 0.75 1.84
C TYR A 47 9.03 0.34 0.41
N GLY A 48 8.04 0.06 -0.45
CA GLY A 48 8.28 -0.22 -1.86
C GLY A 48 9.00 0.93 -2.57
N LEU A 49 8.59 2.18 -2.32
CA LEU A 49 9.26 3.37 -2.84
C LEU A 49 10.70 3.49 -2.32
N TYR A 50 10.91 3.26 -1.03
CA TYR A 50 12.26 3.24 -0.45
C TYR A 50 13.16 2.21 -1.14
N VAL A 51 12.66 1.00 -1.37
CA VAL A 51 13.41 -0.06 -2.07
C VAL A 51 13.76 0.37 -3.49
N VAL A 52 12.81 0.92 -4.25
CA VAL A 52 13.07 1.39 -5.61
C VAL A 52 14.08 2.54 -5.61
N MET A 53 14.02 3.47 -4.68
CA MET A 53 14.93 4.64 -4.68
C MET A 53 16.35 4.31 -4.19
N ASN A 54 16.53 3.30 -3.33
CA ASN A 54 17.81 3.01 -2.70
C ASN A 54 18.51 1.74 -3.21
N TYR A 55 17.80 0.89 -3.98
CA TYR A 55 18.30 -0.40 -4.44
C TYR A 55 18.01 -0.68 -5.93
N SER A 56 17.67 0.36 -6.72
CA SER A 56 17.57 0.25 -8.19
C SER A 56 18.88 0.57 -8.90
#